data_AF-D8K5X9-F1
#
_entry.id   AF-D8K5X9-F1
#
_cell.length_a   1.000
_cell.length_b   1.000
_cell.length_c   1.000
_cell.angle_alpha   90.00
_cell.angle_beta   90.00
_cell.angle_gamma   90.00
#
_symmetry.space_group_name_H-M   'P 1'
#
loop_
_entity.id
_entity.type
_entity.pdbx_description
1 polymer ?
#
loop_
_entity_poly.entity_id
_entity_poly.type
_entity_poly.pdbx_seq_one_letter_code
_entity_poly.pdbx_strand_id
1 'polypeptide(L)'
;MKLVANLKLNPTPDQERALRLTLERCNVACNWLSERAWQTKTFRQFDLHKISYQDLRVKFQLSAQVAVRCIAKVADAYKLDQKTKCTFRKHSAQPYDDRILRFVTDEKVSLWLLSGREKIGYVCGDHQHQLLAHRKGEVDLMFVRGKWYLAAVCDFNDPKLSFGVWNAGTATTQTITPLATLPEGVS
;
A
#
# COMPACT_ATOMS: atom_id res chain seq x y z
N MET A 1 -12.11 10.72 4.39
CA MET A 1 -12.37 9.33 3.94
C MET A 1 -11.02 8.64 3.76
N LYS A 2 -10.93 7.32 3.98
CA LYS A 2 -9.71 6.56 3.66
C LYS A 2 -9.92 5.76 2.37
N LEU A 3 -9.07 5.98 1.38
CA LEU A 3 -9.00 5.16 0.16
C LEU A 3 -7.64 4.50 0.05
N VAL A 4 -7.55 3.49 -0.81
CA VAL A 4 -6.30 2.79 -1.11
C VAL A 4 -5.94 3.00 -2.58
N ALA A 5 -4.79 3.61 -2.83
CA ALA A 5 -4.21 3.67 -4.16
C ALA A 5 -3.39 2.40 -4.41
N ASN A 6 -3.85 1.57 -5.36
CA ASN A 6 -3.18 0.33 -5.75
C ASN A 6 -2.31 0.56 -6.98
N LEU A 7 -0.99 0.59 -6.77
CA LEU A 7 -0.01 0.81 -7.83
C LEU A 7 0.53 -0.53 -8.30
N LYS A 8 0.38 -0.86 -9.58
CA LYS A 8 0.91 -2.12 -10.12
C LYS A 8 2.40 -1.95 -10.41
N LEU A 9 3.26 -2.80 -9.83
CA LEU A 9 4.68 -2.81 -10.13
C LEU A 9 4.96 -3.54 -11.45
N ASN A 10 5.97 -3.05 -12.18
CA ASN A 10 6.53 -3.65 -13.39
C ASN A 10 8.02 -3.99 -13.16
N PRO A 11 8.32 -5.01 -12.34
CA PRO A 11 9.71 -5.41 -12.07
C PRO A 11 10.34 -6.12 -13.27
N THR A 12 11.66 -5.99 -13.41
CA THR A 12 12.45 -6.91 -14.23
C THR A 12 12.46 -8.32 -13.61
N PRO A 13 12.85 -9.39 -14.34
CA PRO A 13 12.92 -10.73 -13.77
C PRO A 13 13.80 -10.82 -12.50
N ASP A 14 14.90 -10.06 -12.46
CA ASP A 14 15.79 -10.02 -11.29
C ASP A 14 15.13 -9.31 -10.10
N GLN A 15 14.45 -8.20 -10.36
CA GLN A 15 13.68 -7.49 -9.35
C GLN A 15 12.52 -8.33 -8.83
N GLU A 16 11.85 -9.11 -9.68
CA GLU A 16 10.78 -10.02 -9.26
C GLU A 16 11.31 -11.09 -8.29
N ARG A 17 12.47 -11.69 -8.62
CA ARG A 17 13.14 -12.63 -7.71
C ARG A 17 13.49 -11.98 -6.39
N ALA A 18 14.05 -10.77 -6.40
CA ALA A 18 14.40 -10.02 -5.20
C ALA A 18 13.16 -9.66 -4.34
N LEU A 19 12.07 -9.22 -4.97
CA LEU A 19 10.79 -8.95 -4.31
C LEU A 19 10.24 -10.20 -3.64
N ARG A 20 10.24 -11.33 -4.35
CA ARG A 20 9.74 -12.61 -3.85
C ARG A 20 10.55 -13.10 -2.65
N LEU A 21 11.88 -13.12 -2.76
CA LEU A 21 12.77 -13.52 -1.68
C LEU A 21 12.60 -12.63 -0.45
N THR A 22 12.47 -11.32 -0.65
CA THR A 22 12.26 -10.35 0.44
C THR A 22 10.93 -10.60 1.13
N LEU A 23 9.83 -10.73 0.37
CA LEU A 23 8.49 -10.95 0.92
C LEU A 23 8.44 -12.25 1.72
N GLU A 24 8.99 -13.34 1.17
CA GLU A 24 9.05 -14.64 1.83
C GLU A 24 9.88 -14.59 3.11
N ARG A 25 11.07 -13.95 3.09
CA ARG A 25 11.92 -13.80 4.28
C ARG A 25 11.22 -13.02 5.38
N CYS A 26 10.58 -11.91 5.05
CA CYS A 26 9.83 -11.11 6.03
C CYS A 26 8.68 -11.92 6.65
N ASN A 27 7.96 -12.73 5.85
CA ASN A 27 6.86 -13.55 6.36
C ASN A 27 7.33 -14.73 7.22
N VAL A 28 8.46 -15.35 6.88
CA VAL A 28 9.10 -16.35 7.76
C VAL A 28 9.53 -15.69 9.08
N ALA A 29 10.12 -14.48 9.02
CA ALA A 29 10.49 -13.72 10.22
C ALA A 29 9.27 -13.38 11.09
N CYS A 30 8.14 -12.98 10.47
CA CYS A 30 6.89 -12.72 11.18
C CYS A 30 6.33 -13.99 11.85
N ASN A 31 6.37 -15.15 11.19
CA ASN A 31 5.94 -16.41 11.78
C ASN A 31 6.82 -16.84 12.96
N TRP A 32 8.13 -16.68 12.84
CA TRP A 32 9.06 -16.94 13.94
C TRP A 32 8.82 -15.99 15.12
N LEU A 33 8.56 -14.72 14.85
CA LEU A 33 8.23 -13.74 15.88
C LEU A 33 6.88 -14.04 16.54
N SER A 34 5.89 -14.44 15.75
CA SER A 34 4.56 -14.85 16.22
C SER A 34 4.63 -16.06 17.15
N GLU A 35 5.48 -17.03 16.84
CA GLU A 35 5.73 -18.17 17.74
C GLU A 35 6.27 -17.71 19.10
N ARG A 36 7.28 -16.82 19.12
CA ARG A 36 7.82 -16.25 20.36
C ARG A 36 6.75 -15.45 21.12
N ALA A 37 6.02 -14.59 20.42
CA ALA A 37 4.92 -13.81 20.99
C ALA A 37 3.89 -14.71 21.69
N TRP A 38 3.56 -15.84 21.05
CA TRP A 38 2.59 -16.81 21.57
C TRP A 38 3.09 -17.56 22.80
N GLN A 39 4.37 -17.95 22.81
CA GLN A 39 5.00 -18.65 23.92
C GLN A 39 5.16 -17.75 25.14
N THR A 40 5.57 -16.49 24.95
CA THR A 40 5.77 -15.52 26.05
C THR A 40 4.53 -14.71 26.39
N LYS A 41 3.41 -14.93 25.67
CA LYS A 41 2.17 -14.14 25.77
C LYS A 41 2.41 -12.63 25.71
N THR A 42 3.36 -12.23 24.86
CA THR A 42 3.75 -10.84 24.67
C THR A 42 3.23 -10.36 23.32
N PHE A 43 2.21 -9.51 23.32
CA PHE A 43 1.54 -9.06 22.09
C PHE A 43 1.69 -7.55 21.82
N ARG A 44 2.11 -6.79 22.82
CA ARG A 44 2.36 -5.35 22.66
C ARG A 44 3.64 -5.13 21.87
N GLN A 45 3.56 -4.26 20.87
CA GLN A 45 4.67 -3.98 19.95
C GLN A 45 5.97 -3.61 20.67
N PHE A 46 5.90 -2.73 21.67
CA PHE A 46 7.07 -2.27 22.43
C PHE A 46 7.74 -3.42 23.20
N ASP A 47 6.94 -4.28 23.83
CA ASP A 47 7.44 -5.41 24.60
C ASP A 47 8.02 -6.48 23.67
N LEU A 48 7.34 -6.78 22.56
CA LEU A 48 7.86 -7.66 21.49
C LEU A 48 9.18 -7.17 20.93
N HIS A 49 9.31 -5.86 20.72
CA HIS A 49 10.54 -5.25 20.25
C HIS A 49 11.68 -5.49 21.23
N LYS A 50 11.47 -5.25 22.54
CA LYS A 50 12.50 -5.47 23.56
C LYS A 50 13.04 -6.91 23.56
N ILE A 51 12.15 -7.89 23.45
CA ILE A 51 12.54 -9.30 23.61
C ILE A 51 13.02 -9.99 22.33
N SER A 52 12.75 -9.41 21.15
CA SER A 52 12.99 -10.10 19.87
C SER A 52 13.77 -9.30 18.84
N TYR A 53 13.93 -7.99 18.97
CA TYR A 53 14.49 -7.14 17.89
C TYR A 53 15.89 -7.57 17.43
N GLN A 54 16.82 -7.81 18.36
CA GLN A 54 18.20 -8.17 18.01
C GLN A 54 18.24 -9.53 17.29
N ASP A 55 17.62 -10.54 17.89
CA ASP A 55 17.52 -11.89 17.33
C ASP A 55 16.86 -11.88 15.94
N LEU A 56 15.76 -11.14 15.78
CA LEU A 56 15.03 -11.01 14.52
C LEU A 56 15.93 -10.44 13.42
N ARG A 57 16.70 -9.39 13.74
CA ARG A 57 17.62 -8.77 12.78
C ARG A 57 18.74 -9.69 12.35
N VAL A 58 19.41 -10.33 13.31
CA VAL A 58 20.56 -11.21 13.04
C VAL A 58 20.11 -12.45 12.29
N LYS A 59 19.05 -13.11 12.77
CA LYS A 59 18.57 -14.39 12.21
C LYS A 59 18.05 -14.26 10.78
N PHE A 60 17.36 -13.16 10.47
CA PHE A 60 16.74 -12.96 9.16
C PHE A 60 17.46 -11.95 8.28
N GLN A 61 18.59 -11.40 8.75
CA GLN A 61 19.42 -10.42 8.04
C GLN A 61 18.60 -9.19 7.59
N LEU A 62 17.69 -8.75 8.47
CA LEU A 62 16.81 -7.63 8.18
C LEU A 62 17.46 -6.30 8.53
N SER A 63 17.19 -5.28 7.72
CA SER A 63 17.48 -3.90 8.11
C SER A 63 16.69 -3.52 9.36
N ALA A 64 17.16 -2.50 10.08
CA ALA A 64 16.51 -2.05 11.32
C ALA A 64 15.04 -1.71 11.11
N GLN A 65 14.72 -0.98 10.03
CA GLN A 65 13.35 -0.55 9.75
C GLN A 65 12.44 -1.73 9.35
N VAL A 66 12.95 -2.68 8.58
CA VAL A 66 12.16 -3.86 8.18
C VAL A 66 11.86 -4.75 9.38
N ALA A 67 12.82 -4.93 10.29
CA ALA A 67 12.58 -5.64 11.54
C ALA A 67 11.49 -4.95 12.38
N VAL A 68 11.53 -3.61 12.48
CA VAL A 68 10.49 -2.83 13.16
C VAL A 68 9.12 -3.02 12.50
N ARG A 69 9.04 -3.05 11.16
CA ARG A 69 7.78 -3.31 10.44
C ARG A 69 7.26 -4.73 10.62
N CYS A 70 8.13 -5.73 10.67
CA CYS A 70 7.72 -7.10 11.02
C CYS A 70 7.17 -7.17 12.44
N ILE A 71 7.78 -6.46 13.40
CA ILE A 71 7.28 -6.40 14.79
C ILE A 71 5.92 -5.70 14.86
N ALA A 72 5.77 -4.56 14.16
CA ALA A 72 4.49 -3.85 14.07
C ALA A 72 3.41 -4.74 13.47
N LYS A 73 3.68 -5.39 12.32
CA LYS A 73 2.76 -6.32 11.65
C LYS A 73 2.30 -7.46 12.55
N VAL A 74 3.21 -8.07 13.32
CA VAL A 74 2.85 -9.15 14.26
C VAL A 74 2.01 -8.61 15.42
N ALA A 75 2.42 -7.49 16.01
CA ALA A 75 1.67 -6.87 17.11
C ALA A 75 0.26 -6.45 16.66
N ASP A 76 0.11 -5.90 15.46
CA ASP A 76 -1.18 -5.49 14.90
C ASP A 76 -2.09 -6.69 14.60
N ALA A 77 -1.54 -7.82 14.13
CA ALA A 77 -2.31 -9.05 13.98
C ALA A 77 -2.88 -9.53 15.34
N TYR A 78 -2.07 -9.47 16.41
CA TYR A 78 -2.53 -9.81 17.75
C TYR A 78 -3.42 -8.74 18.41
N LYS A 79 -3.53 -7.53 17.87
CA LYS A 79 -4.58 -6.61 18.32
C LYS A 79 -5.97 -7.09 17.87
N LEU A 80 -6.05 -7.81 16.76
CA LEU A 80 -7.30 -8.32 16.20
C LEU A 80 -7.75 -9.62 16.87
N ASP A 81 -6.83 -10.57 17.07
CA ASP A 81 -7.12 -11.84 17.74
C ASP A 81 -5.94 -12.34 18.58
N GLN A 82 -6.21 -12.59 19.87
CA GLN A 82 -5.25 -13.18 20.82
C GLN A 82 -5.65 -14.59 21.27
N LYS A 83 -6.79 -15.10 20.79
CA LYS A 83 -7.28 -16.44 21.12
C LYS A 83 -6.57 -17.50 20.30
N THR A 84 -6.09 -17.14 19.11
CA THR A 84 -5.34 -18.03 18.23
C THR A 84 -3.94 -17.50 17.93
N LYS A 85 -3.00 -18.42 17.66
CA LYS A 85 -1.66 -18.02 17.22
C LYS A 85 -1.75 -17.49 15.79
N CYS A 86 -1.41 -16.23 15.59
CA CYS A 86 -1.37 -15.64 14.25
C CYS A 86 -0.34 -16.35 13.36
N THR A 87 -0.73 -16.66 12.12
CA THR A 87 0.19 -17.20 11.11
C THR A 87 0.11 -16.37 9.84
N PHE A 88 1.26 -16.15 9.22
CA PHE A 88 1.43 -15.34 8.03
C PHE A 88 1.72 -16.24 6.84
N ARG A 89 0.93 -16.07 5.78
CA ARG A 89 1.13 -16.81 4.52
C ARG A 89 2.47 -16.42 3.89
N LYS A 90 3.03 -17.34 3.11
CA LYS A 90 4.31 -17.17 2.38
C LYS A 90 4.39 -15.84 1.61
N HIS A 91 3.29 -15.45 0.94
CA HIS A 91 3.17 -14.21 0.17
C HIS A 91 2.20 -13.20 0.80
N SER A 92 2.04 -13.22 2.13
CA SER A 92 1.23 -12.18 2.81
C SER A 92 1.88 -10.80 2.67
N ALA A 93 1.05 -9.75 2.63
CA ALA A 93 1.49 -8.38 2.42
C ALA A 93 2.54 -7.93 3.44
N GLN A 94 3.53 -7.16 3.02
CA GLN A 94 4.56 -6.60 3.90
C GLN A 94 4.45 -5.07 3.94
N PRO A 95 4.24 -4.45 5.12
CA PRO A 95 4.19 -3.00 5.24
C PRO A 95 5.59 -2.40 5.10
N TYR A 96 5.65 -1.30 4.36
CA TYR A 96 6.80 -0.41 4.19
C TYR A 96 6.48 0.98 4.72
N ASP A 97 7.49 1.67 5.23
CA ASP A 97 7.39 3.10 5.57
C ASP A 97 8.35 3.94 4.71
N ASP A 98 8.31 5.26 4.89
CA ASP A 98 9.06 6.25 4.09
C ASP A 98 10.59 6.10 4.16
N ARG A 99 11.11 5.33 5.12
CA ARG A 99 12.55 5.07 5.23
C ARG A 99 12.98 3.97 4.27
N ILE A 100 12.11 3.00 4.02
CA ILE A 100 12.38 1.82 3.18
C ILE A 100 11.60 1.81 1.87
N LEU A 101 10.72 2.78 1.65
CA LEU A 101 10.00 3.02 0.40
C LEU A 101 10.01 4.52 0.09
N ARG A 102 10.28 4.88 -1.17
CA ARG A 102 10.22 6.27 -1.63
C ARG A 102 9.77 6.34 -3.07
N PHE A 103 8.74 7.13 -3.36
CA PHE A 103 8.40 7.51 -4.73
C PHE A 103 9.48 8.45 -5.27
N VAL A 104 10.15 8.05 -6.35
CA VAL A 104 11.29 8.78 -6.94
C VAL A 104 10.82 9.65 -8.10
N THR A 105 9.91 9.12 -8.90
CA THR A 105 9.19 9.80 -9.98
C THR A 105 7.75 9.29 -9.98
N ASP A 106 6.91 9.86 -10.86
CA ASP A 106 5.52 9.41 -11.06
C ASP A 106 5.37 7.99 -11.62
N GLU A 107 6.49 7.37 -12.01
CA GLU A 107 6.54 6.04 -12.61
C GLU A 107 7.49 5.08 -11.89
N LYS A 108 8.28 5.56 -10.91
CA LYS A 108 9.29 4.74 -10.23
C LYS A 108 9.24 4.89 -8.73
N VAL A 109 9.28 3.74 -8.07
CA VAL A 109 9.39 3.63 -6.62
C VAL A 109 10.71 2.98 -6.25
N SER A 110 11.38 3.54 -5.24
CA SER A 110 12.56 2.97 -4.65
C SER A 110 12.20 2.16 -3.42
N LEU A 111 12.54 0.89 -3.41
CA LEU A 111 12.22 -0.08 -2.36
C LEU A 111 13.51 -0.64 -1.77
N TRP A 112 13.56 -0.77 -0.46
CA TRP A 112 14.53 -1.67 0.18
C TRP A 112 14.13 -3.11 -0.09
N LEU A 113 15.07 -3.94 -0.54
CA LEU A 113 14.96 -5.38 -0.66
C LEU A 113 16.17 -6.03 0.03
N LEU A 114 16.15 -7.36 0.17
CA LEU A 114 17.30 -8.09 0.70
C LEU A 114 18.57 -7.92 -0.15
N SER A 115 18.40 -7.73 -1.47
CA SER A 115 19.51 -7.46 -2.39
C SER A 115 20.03 -6.03 -2.34
N GLY A 116 19.43 -5.16 -1.53
CA GLY A 116 19.72 -3.73 -1.50
C GLY A 116 18.54 -2.88 -1.97
N ARG A 117 18.81 -1.62 -2.28
CA ARG A 117 17.76 -0.66 -2.64
C ARG A 117 17.59 -0.64 -4.17
N GLU A 118 16.40 -1.05 -4.62
CA GLU A 118 16.05 -1.14 -6.04
C GLU A 118 15.10 -0.02 -6.45
N LYS A 119 15.13 0.37 -7.73
CA LYS A 119 14.14 1.27 -8.35
C LYS A 119 13.27 0.47 -9.31
N ILE A 120 11.99 0.36 -9.01
CA ILE A 120 11.03 -0.46 -9.76
C ILE A 120 10.00 0.44 -10.41
N GLY A 121 9.71 0.18 -11.68
CA GLY A 121 8.63 0.86 -12.39
C GLY A 121 7.26 0.51 -11.81
N TYR A 122 6.31 1.44 -11.84
CA TYR A 122 4.93 1.17 -11.51
C TYR A 122 3.98 1.91 -12.45
N VAL A 123 2.74 1.43 -12.50
CA VAL A 123 1.64 2.07 -13.25
C VAL A 123 0.45 2.25 -12.32
N CYS A 124 -0.18 3.42 -12.41
CA CYS A 124 -1.41 3.75 -11.73
C CYS A 124 -2.27 4.67 -12.62
N GLY A 125 -3.59 4.62 -12.46
CA GLY A 125 -4.47 5.56 -13.17
C GLY A 125 -4.40 6.97 -12.59
N ASP A 126 -4.84 7.98 -13.34
CA ASP A 126 -4.80 9.40 -12.95
C ASP A 126 -5.42 9.65 -11.57
N HIS A 127 -6.55 9.00 -11.29
CA HIS A 127 -7.20 9.08 -9.99
C HIS A 127 -6.32 8.57 -8.84
N GLN A 128 -5.65 7.44 -9.04
CA GLN A 128 -4.74 6.88 -8.04
C GLN A 128 -3.52 7.75 -7.84
N HIS A 129 -3.02 8.37 -8.92
CA HIS A 129 -1.91 9.31 -8.86
C HIS A 129 -2.27 10.53 -7.99
N GLN A 130 -3.44 11.12 -8.19
CA GLN A 130 -3.95 12.22 -7.35
C GLN A 130 -4.07 11.81 -5.87
N LEU A 131 -4.48 10.58 -5.58
CA LEU A 131 -4.56 10.07 -4.22
C LEU A 131 -3.19 9.99 -3.53
N LEU A 132 -2.10 9.73 -4.27
CA LEU A 132 -0.76 9.61 -3.69
C LEU A 132 -0.27 10.90 -3.02
N ALA A 133 -0.74 12.08 -3.47
CA ALA A 133 -0.45 13.35 -2.81
C ALA A 133 -0.97 13.41 -1.36
N HIS A 134 -1.99 12.61 -1.05
CA HIS A 134 -2.62 12.50 0.27
C HIS A 134 -2.27 11.19 1.00
N ARG A 135 -1.25 10.47 0.54
CA ARG A 135 -0.77 9.26 1.18
C ARG A 135 -0.35 9.55 2.62
N LYS A 136 -0.74 8.70 3.56
CA LYS A 136 -0.28 8.76 4.95
C LYS A 136 0.39 7.47 5.38
N GLY A 137 1.68 7.57 5.68
CA GLY A 137 2.41 6.52 6.38
C GLY A 137 2.68 5.29 5.53
N GLU A 138 2.20 4.15 5.99
CA GLU A 138 2.60 2.83 5.49
C GLU A 138 2.05 2.54 4.08
N VAL A 139 2.81 1.73 3.35
CA VAL A 139 2.45 1.21 2.03
C VAL A 139 2.71 -0.29 2.03
N ASP A 140 1.70 -1.07 1.69
CA ASP A 140 1.80 -2.52 1.70
C ASP A 140 2.33 -3.05 0.35
N LEU A 141 3.44 -3.78 0.39
CA LEU A 141 3.90 -4.60 -0.71
C LEU A 141 3.08 -5.89 -0.77
N MET A 142 2.38 -6.11 -1.88
CA MET A 142 1.47 -7.24 -2.06
C MET A 142 1.81 -8.05 -3.31
N PHE A 143 1.61 -9.37 -3.21
CA PHE A 143 1.68 -10.28 -4.35
C PHE A 143 0.31 -10.96 -4.53
N VAL A 144 -0.40 -10.58 -5.60
CA VAL A 144 -1.79 -10.97 -5.86
C VAL A 144 -1.91 -11.51 -7.27
N ARG A 145 -2.37 -12.76 -7.42
CA ARG A 145 -2.61 -13.43 -8.72
C ARG A 145 -1.41 -13.30 -9.69
N GLY A 146 -0.20 -13.54 -9.19
CA GLY A 146 1.02 -13.49 -9.99
C GLY A 146 1.54 -12.07 -10.29
N LYS A 147 0.93 -11.03 -9.72
CA LYS A 147 1.30 -9.62 -9.96
C LYS A 147 1.65 -8.92 -8.67
N TRP A 148 2.54 -7.93 -8.78
CA TRP A 148 3.02 -7.13 -7.67
C TRP A 148 2.29 -5.80 -7.58
N TYR A 149 1.92 -5.42 -6.36
CA TYR A 149 1.23 -4.16 -6.08
C TYR A 149 1.81 -3.47 -4.86
N LEU A 150 1.73 -2.14 -4.84
CA LEU A 150 1.83 -1.33 -3.65
C LEU A 150 0.45 -0.78 -3.31
N ALA A 151 -0.06 -1.06 -2.11
CA ALA A 151 -1.27 -0.47 -1.58
C ALA A 151 -0.91 0.68 -0.65
N ALA A 152 -1.12 1.91 -1.12
CA ALA A 152 -0.90 3.12 -0.32
C ALA A 152 -2.21 3.59 0.28
N VAL A 153 -2.26 3.73 1.62
CA VAL A 153 -3.43 4.30 2.30
C VAL A 153 -3.38 5.82 2.18
N CYS A 154 -4.45 6.39 1.62
CA CYS A 154 -4.60 7.81 1.37
C CYS A 154 -5.76 8.34 2.21
N ASP A 155 -5.50 9.43 2.94
CA ASP A 155 -6.47 10.07 3.82
C ASP A 155 -6.66 11.52 3.40
N PHE A 156 -7.86 11.82 2.91
CA PHE A 156 -8.23 13.13 2.41
C PHE A 156 -9.65 13.48 2.85
N ASN A 157 -9.93 14.77 2.95
CA ASN A 157 -11.24 15.30 3.31
C ASN A 157 -11.98 15.93 2.11
N ASP A 158 -11.51 15.68 0.89
CA ASP A 158 -12.06 16.24 -0.35
C ASP A 158 -13.07 15.30 -1.04
N PRO A 159 -14.35 15.69 -1.18
CA PRO A 159 -15.38 14.92 -1.88
C PRO A 159 -15.10 14.65 -3.37
N LYS A 160 -14.27 15.44 -4.04
CA LYS A 160 -13.96 15.24 -5.47
C LYS A 160 -13.04 14.05 -5.71
N LEU A 161 -12.25 13.69 -4.70
CA LEU A 161 -11.36 12.52 -4.71
C LEU A 161 -12.06 11.27 -4.17
N SER A 162 -13.28 11.35 -3.65
CA SER A 162 -14.00 10.18 -3.13
C SER A 162 -14.77 9.41 -4.20
N PHE A 163 -15.14 10.08 -5.28
CA PHE A 163 -15.79 9.46 -6.44
C PHE A 163 -14.89 9.72 -7.64
N GLY A 164 -14.21 8.69 -8.15
CA GLY A 164 -13.44 8.80 -9.38
C GLY A 164 -14.31 9.47 -10.44
N VAL A 165 -13.96 10.69 -10.82
CA VAL A 165 -14.77 11.51 -11.72
C VAL A 165 -14.88 10.76 -13.05
N TRP A 166 -16.02 10.14 -13.30
CA TRP A 166 -16.45 9.79 -14.64
C TRP A 166 -16.67 11.13 -15.35
N ASN A 167 -15.69 11.55 -16.15
CA ASN A 167 -15.91 12.62 -17.12
C ASN A 167 -16.88 12.09 -18.17
N ALA A 168 -18.18 12.25 -17.92
CA ALA A 168 -19.17 12.25 -18.98
C ALA A 168 -18.75 13.37 -19.94
N GLY A 169 -18.54 12.99 -21.20
CA GLY A 169 -18.01 13.85 -22.24
C GLY A 169 -18.73 15.20 -22.32
N THR A 170 -17.95 16.18 -22.71
CA THR A 170 -18.36 17.51 -23.15
C THR A 170 -19.68 17.48 -23.94
N ALA A 171 -20.80 17.77 -23.28
CA ALA A 171 -22.00 18.21 -23.96
C ALA A 171 -21.82 19.71 -24.21
N THR A 172 -21.42 20.05 -25.44
CA THR A 172 -21.43 21.40 -25.96
C THR A 172 -22.85 21.94 -25.87
N THR A 173 -23.09 22.89 -24.97
CA THR A 173 -24.34 23.65 -24.88
C THR A 173 -24.50 24.43 -26.17
N GLN A 174 -25.30 23.91 -27.12
CA GLN A 174 -25.86 24.74 -28.18
C GLN A 174 -26.90 25.67 -27.54
N THR A 175 -26.57 26.95 -27.55
CA THR A 175 -27.48 28.06 -27.30
C THR A 175 -28.67 27.98 -28.26
N ILE A 176 -29.85 27.68 -27.73
CA ILE A 176 -31.11 27.92 -28.43
C ILE A 176 -31.45 29.39 -28.23
N THR A 177 -31.27 30.18 -29.29
CA THR A 177 -31.79 31.53 -29.44
C THR A 177 -33.32 31.48 -29.43
N PRO A 178 -34.04 32.27 -28.61
CA PRO A 178 -35.49 32.36 -28.71
C PRO A 178 -35.86 33.22 -29.91
N LEU A 179 -36.50 32.61 -30.92
CA LEU A 179 -37.08 33.33 -32.04
C LEU A 179 -38.39 33.99 -31.57
N ALA A 180 -38.39 35.31 -31.58
CA ALA A 180 -39.57 36.14 -31.38
C ALA A 180 -40.56 35.96 -32.53
N THR A 181 -41.86 35.94 -32.22
CA THR A 181 -42.92 36.27 -33.19
C THR A 181 -44.04 37.01 -32.45
N LEU A 182 -44.20 38.29 -32.77
CA LEU A 182 -45.35 39.15 -32.44
C LEU A 182 -46.41 39.04 -33.59
N PRO A 183 -47.51 39.81 -33.62
CA PRO A 183 -48.86 39.39 -33.21
C PRO A 183 -49.92 39.55 -34.34
N GLU A 184 -51.21 39.35 -33.97
CA GLU A 184 -52.47 39.71 -34.69
C GLU A 184 -52.79 38.87 -35.96
N GLY A 185 -54.03 38.50 -36.31
CA GLY A 185 -55.39 38.78 -35.85
C GLY A 185 -56.38 38.33 -36.95
N VAL A 186 -57.68 38.48 -36.71
CA VAL A 186 -58.84 38.38 -37.64
C VAL A 186 -59.49 37.00 -37.83
N SER A 187 -60.63 36.81 -37.15
CA SER A 187 -61.97 36.79 -37.76
C SER A 187 -63.03 37.04 -36.70
#